data_AF-A0A6C0JY52-F1
#
_entry.id   AF-A0A6C0JY52-F1
#
_cell.length_a   1.000
_cell.length_b   1.000
_cell.length_c   1.000
_cell.angle_alpha   90.00
_cell.angle_beta   90.00
_cell.angle_gamma   90.00
#
_symmetry.space_group_name_H-M   'P 1'
#
loop_
_entity.id
_entity.type
_entity.pdbx_description
1 polymer ?
#
loop_
_entity_poly.entity_id
_entity_poly.type
_entity_poly.pdbx_seq_one_letter_code
_entity_poly.pdbx_strand_id
1 'polypeptide(L)'
;MPKGLDWINFIYVNLGFVAQIFVMYYFSAVAEIKNNWPKYRCNPMFMPLSDNIEKDFTFCVQSMQTNFMGYLLQPINYIINSLSSMGGEFSGSINYIRTMISSIRSMITSIIQNVFGVFLNLIIEFQKITIGIKDLVGKIIGVMVTVMYLIDGSIKTMQSTWNGPPGQMVRALGGNCFLPETKIKLKNGTVVAMKDLNLGDILENGSRVDVLMKIDNKFNEKYYIIHKKGVDESDIYVTGTHMIFSESVNKYVEVKDHPDAIQTKVIDTWFSSIITDNHKIKIGEHVFWDWEDDILK
;
A
#
# COMPACT_ATOMS: atom_id res chain seq x y z
N MET A 1 -10.53 -134.53 87.90
CA MET A 1 -10.62 -133.06 87.77
C MET A 1 -9.23 -132.54 87.43
N PRO A 2 -9.05 -131.85 86.29
CA PRO A 2 -7.74 -131.34 85.91
C PRO A 2 -7.27 -130.34 86.97
N LYS A 3 -5.99 -130.45 87.40
CA LYS A 3 -5.41 -129.58 88.43
C LYS A 3 -5.18 -128.20 87.80
N GLY A 4 -5.36 -127.12 88.56
CA GLY A 4 -5.31 -125.73 88.05
C GLY A 4 -4.03 -125.34 87.30
N LEU A 5 -2.93 -126.10 87.46
CA LEU A 5 -1.68 -125.93 86.73
C LEU A 5 -1.83 -126.21 85.21
N ASP A 6 -2.71 -127.13 84.83
CA ASP A 6 -2.90 -127.52 83.42
C ASP A 6 -3.59 -126.41 82.61
N TRP A 7 -4.47 -125.63 83.26
CA TRP A 7 -5.14 -124.47 82.64
C TRP A 7 -4.19 -123.29 82.41
N ILE A 8 -3.21 -123.07 83.28
CA ILE A 8 -2.20 -122.00 83.13
C ILE A 8 -1.27 -122.30 81.95
N ASN A 9 -0.82 -123.55 81.81
CA ASN A 9 0.01 -123.98 80.69
C ASN A 9 -0.74 -123.87 79.35
N PHE A 10 -2.05 -124.17 79.33
CA PHE A 10 -2.89 -124.01 78.14
C PHE A 10 -3.02 -122.53 77.70
N ILE A 11 -3.21 -121.60 78.64
CA ILE A 11 -3.27 -120.16 78.32
C ILE A 11 -1.92 -119.67 77.80
N TYR A 12 -0.81 -120.06 78.44
CA TYR A 12 0.54 -119.63 78.04
C TYR A 12 0.88 -120.05 76.60
N VAL A 13 0.58 -121.30 76.24
CA VAL A 13 0.82 -121.82 74.88
C VAL A 13 -0.03 -121.07 73.85
N ASN A 14 -1.31 -120.81 74.14
CA ASN A 14 -2.17 -120.03 73.25
C ASN A 14 -1.68 -118.58 73.09
N LEU A 15 -1.22 -117.95 74.16
CA LEU A 15 -0.63 -116.60 74.11
C LEU A 15 0.64 -116.57 73.25
N GLY A 16 1.47 -117.61 73.31
CA GLY A 16 2.63 -117.79 72.43
C GLY A 16 2.25 -117.87 70.95
N PHE A 17 1.22 -118.65 70.61
CA PHE A 17 0.72 -118.72 69.22
C PHE A 17 0.13 -117.40 68.74
N VAL A 18 -0.62 -116.68 69.59
CA VAL A 18 -1.15 -115.35 69.27
C VAL A 18 -0.02 -114.36 69.03
N ALA A 19 1.03 -114.37 69.87
CA ALA A 19 2.20 -113.51 69.68
C ALA A 19 2.92 -113.79 68.36
N GLN A 20 3.09 -115.07 67.98
CA GLN A 20 3.74 -115.44 66.74
C GLN A 20 2.96 -115.01 65.49
N ILE A 21 1.62 -115.14 65.51
CA ILE A 21 0.75 -114.64 64.43
C ILE A 21 0.88 -113.11 64.31
N PHE A 22 0.92 -112.40 65.44
CA PHE A 22 1.06 -110.95 65.46
C PHE A 22 2.41 -110.49 64.88
N VAL A 23 3.50 -111.19 65.20
CA VAL A 23 4.84 -110.91 64.67
C VAL A 23 4.89 -111.15 63.16
N MET A 24 4.31 -112.24 62.65
CA MET A 24 4.24 -112.49 61.21
C MET A 24 3.44 -111.42 60.46
N TYR A 25 2.29 -111.01 61.03
CA TYR A 25 1.48 -109.94 60.46
C TYR A 25 2.25 -108.61 60.42
N TYR A 26 2.98 -108.28 61.49
CA TYR A 26 3.81 -107.07 61.56
C TYR A 26 4.89 -107.06 60.47
N PHE A 27 5.65 -108.15 60.30
CA PHE A 27 6.67 -108.22 59.24
C PHE A 27 6.07 -108.16 57.83
N SER A 28 4.91 -108.78 57.61
CA SER A 28 4.22 -108.70 56.31
C SER A 28 3.74 -107.28 56.01
N ALA A 29 3.19 -106.58 57.00
CA ALA A 29 2.72 -105.20 56.84
C ALA A 29 3.89 -104.22 56.58
N VAL A 30 5.02 -104.41 57.27
CA VAL A 30 6.24 -103.61 57.04
C VAL A 30 6.80 -103.86 55.63
N ALA A 31 6.81 -105.12 55.17
CA ALA A 31 7.27 -105.47 53.82
C ALA A 31 6.39 -104.82 52.73
N GLU A 32 5.07 -104.78 52.93
CA GLU A 32 4.14 -104.13 52.00
C GLU A 32 4.36 -102.60 51.93
N ILE A 33 4.61 -101.96 53.07
CA ILE A 33 4.93 -100.52 53.14
C ILE A 33 6.27 -100.23 52.44
N LYS A 34 7.29 -101.06 52.64
CA LYS A 34 8.60 -100.91 52.00
C LYS A 34 8.54 -101.13 50.49
N ASN A 35 7.71 -102.06 50.01
CA ASN A 35 7.47 -102.28 48.57
C ASN A 35 6.79 -101.07 47.89
N ASN A 36 5.99 -100.31 48.63
CA ASN A 36 5.28 -99.11 48.14
C ASN A 36 5.88 -97.80 48.70
N TRP A 37 7.19 -97.78 48.98
CA TRP A 37 7.86 -96.66 49.64
C TRP A 37 7.62 -95.26 49.01
N PRO A 38 7.57 -95.08 47.67
CA PRO A 38 7.33 -93.76 47.07
C PRO A 38 6.01 -93.09 47.51
N LYS A 39 5.01 -93.89 47.90
CA LYS A 39 3.71 -93.41 48.39
C LYS A 39 3.75 -93.03 49.87
N TYR A 40 4.56 -93.71 50.68
CA TYR A 40 4.58 -93.56 52.14
C TYR A 40 5.76 -92.70 52.65
N ARG A 41 6.77 -92.41 51.82
CA ARG A 41 7.99 -91.67 52.19
C ARG A 41 7.77 -90.30 52.83
N CYS A 42 6.69 -89.59 52.46
CA CYS A 42 6.40 -88.25 53.00
C CYS A 42 5.34 -88.26 54.12
N ASN A 43 4.90 -89.43 54.59
CA ASN A 43 4.01 -89.54 55.75
C ASN A 43 4.85 -89.66 57.03
N PRO A 44 4.74 -88.71 57.99
CA PRO A 44 5.51 -88.72 59.23
C PRO A 44 5.41 -90.01 60.05
N MET A 45 4.29 -90.74 59.95
CA MET A 45 4.05 -91.98 60.70
C MET A 45 4.91 -93.16 60.20
N PHE A 46 5.22 -93.20 58.90
CA PHE A 46 5.97 -94.30 58.28
C PHE A 46 7.45 -93.95 58.04
N MET A 47 7.84 -92.69 58.23
CA MET A 47 9.21 -92.20 58.02
C MET A 47 10.31 -92.91 58.84
N PRO A 48 10.07 -93.35 60.10
CA PRO A 48 11.06 -94.14 60.84
C PRO A 48 11.43 -95.49 60.19
N LEU A 49 10.65 -95.95 59.21
CA LEU A 49 10.89 -97.17 58.42
C LEU A 49 11.77 -96.91 57.17
N SER A 50 12.21 -95.67 56.94
CA SER A 50 13.09 -95.30 55.82
C SER A 50 14.51 -95.87 56.00
N ASP A 51 15.12 -96.33 54.90
CA ASP A 51 16.54 -96.70 54.87
C ASP A 51 17.46 -95.46 54.95
N ASN A 52 16.98 -94.26 54.62
CA ASN A 52 17.73 -93.01 54.74
C ASN A 52 16.79 -91.81 55.03
N ILE A 53 16.56 -91.59 56.32
CA ILE A 53 15.63 -90.57 56.81
C ILE A 53 16.02 -89.15 56.36
N GLU A 54 17.32 -88.82 56.28
CA GLU A 54 17.78 -87.47 55.91
C GLU A 54 17.44 -87.14 54.44
N LYS A 55 17.68 -88.08 53.52
CA LYS A 55 17.37 -87.90 52.10
C LYS A 55 15.87 -87.83 51.83
N ASP A 56 15.09 -88.68 52.48
CA ASP A 56 13.63 -88.65 52.31
C ASP A 56 13.02 -87.40 52.95
N PHE A 57 13.51 -86.95 54.11
CA PHE A 57 13.07 -85.71 54.75
C PHE A 57 13.39 -84.48 53.89
N THR A 58 14.63 -84.35 53.41
CA THR A 58 15.03 -83.22 52.55
C THR A 58 14.25 -83.19 51.24
N PHE A 59 14.00 -84.35 50.62
CA PHE A 59 13.16 -84.46 49.42
C PHE A 59 11.72 -84.03 49.69
N CYS A 60 11.10 -84.52 50.78
CA CYS A 60 9.72 -84.18 51.09
C CYS A 60 9.57 -82.70 51.48
N VAL A 61 10.53 -82.12 52.21
CA VAL A 61 10.54 -80.69 52.54
C VAL A 61 10.74 -79.83 51.29
N GLN A 62 11.67 -80.17 50.40
CA GLN A 62 11.87 -79.44 49.14
C GLN A 62 10.65 -79.52 48.22
N SER A 63 10.04 -80.70 48.11
CA SER A 63 8.83 -80.89 47.31
C SER A 63 7.66 -80.11 47.92
N MET A 64 7.50 -80.13 49.25
CA MET A 64 6.50 -79.34 49.96
C MET A 64 6.75 -77.84 49.77
N GLN A 65 7.98 -77.35 49.89
CA GLN A 65 8.32 -75.94 49.62
C GLN A 65 8.04 -75.53 48.17
N THR A 66 8.33 -76.38 47.18
CA THR A 66 8.04 -76.09 45.77
C THR A 66 6.53 -76.01 45.53
N ASN A 67 5.75 -76.90 46.15
CA ASN A 67 4.30 -76.89 46.09
C ASN A 67 3.68 -75.68 46.81
N PHE A 68 4.29 -75.22 47.91
CA PHE A 68 3.88 -74.01 48.62
C PHE A 68 4.38 -72.71 47.96
N MET A 69 5.47 -72.74 47.20
CA MET A 69 5.99 -71.56 46.49
C MET A 69 4.96 -71.02 45.49
N GLY A 70 4.20 -71.90 44.83
CA GLY A 70 3.09 -71.48 43.97
C GLY A 70 2.05 -70.64 44.72
N TYR A 71 1.72 -71.00 45.97
CA TYR A 71 0.80 -70.25 46.83
C TYR A 71 1.43 -68.93 47.34
N LEU A 72 2.71 -68.93 47.69
CA LEU A 72 3.43 -67.72 48.14
C LEU A 72 3.67 -66.70 47.01
N LEU A 73 3.75 -67.15 45.76
CA LEU A 73 3.89 -66.27 44.59
C LEU A 73 2.56 -65.70 44.12
N GLN A 74 1.41 -66.23 44.54
CA GLN A 74 0.09 -65.69 44.13
C GLN A 74 -0.07 -64.20 44.47
N PRO A 75 0.23 -63.71 45.69
CA PRO A 75 0.19 -62.29 46.00
C PRO A 75 1.14 -61.44 45.15
N ILE A 76 2.35 -61.94 44.87
CA ILE A 76 3.35 -61.23 44.06
C ILE A 76 2.87 -61.12 42.61
N ASN A 77 2.36 -62.21 42.04
CA ASN A 77 1.80 -62.21 40.69
C ASN A 77 0.58 -61.30 40.57
N TYR A 78 -0.28 -61.24 41.60
CA TYR A 78 -1.40 -60.30 41.64
C TYR A 78 -0.91 -58.84 41.61
N ILE A 79 0.10 -58.50 42.41
CA ILE A 79 0.67 -57.14 42.44
C ILE A 79 1.33 -56.80 41.09
N ILE A 80 2.08 -57.73 40.49
CA ILE A 80 2.71 -57.53 39.16
C ILE A 80 1.66 -57.33 38.08
N ASN A 81 0.59 -58.13 38.08
CA ASN A 81 -0.51 -57.98 37.12
C ASN A 81 -1.24 -56.65 37.31
N SER A 82 -1.49 -56.24 38.55
CA SER A 82 -2.09 -54.94 38.86
C SER A 82 -1.17 -53.77 38.45
N LEU A 83 0.14 -53.90 38.64
CA LEU A 83 1.10 -52.88 38.22
C LEU A 83 1.19 -52.80 36.69
N SER A 84 1.13 -53.94 36.00
CA SER A 84 1.11 -54.02 34.55
C SER A 84 -0.18 -53.42 33.97
N SER A 85 -1.34 -53.70 34.56
CA SER A 85 -2.62 -53.11 34.15
C SER A 85 -2.62 -51.60 34.36
N MET A 86 -2.12 -51.12 35.51
CA MET A 86 -1.93 -49.69 35.76
C MET A 86 -0.98 -49.03 34.74
N GLY A 87 0.12 -49.71 34.36
CA GLY A 87 1.03 -49.25 33.32
C GLY A 87 0.34 -49.15 31.94
N GLY A 88 -0.51 -50.12 31.62
CA GLY A 88 -1.33 -50.12 30.40
C GLY A 88 -2.36 -48.98 30.37
N GLU A 89 -3.09 -48.78 31.46
CA GLU A 89 -4.05 -47.67 31.61
C GLU A 89 -3.38 -46.29 31.56
N PHE A 90 -2.20 -46.16 32.16
CA PHE A 90 -1.41 -44.93 32.10
C PHE A 90 -0.93 -44.64 30.67
N SER A 91 -0.45 -45.66 29.94
CA SER A 91 -0.09 -45.53 28.52
C SER A 91 -1.30 -45.12 27.67
N GLY A 92 -2.47 -45.72 27.93
CA GLY A 92 -3.73 -45.34 27.32
C GLY A 92 -4.08 -43.87 27.58
N SER A 93 -3.96 -43.43 28.83
CA SER A 93 -4.20 -42.04 29.26
C SER A 93 -3.26 -41.04 28.55
N ILE A 94 -1.98 -41.38 28.40
CA ILE A 94 -1.03 -40.57 27.62
C ILE A 94 -1.46 -40.48 26.15
N ASN A 95 -1.93 -41.59 25.57
CA ASN A 95 -2.40 -41.59 24.19
C ASN A 95 -3.67 -40.74 24.00
N TYR A 96 -4.58 -40.73 24.99
CA TYR A 96 -5.73 -39.83 24.99
C TYR A 96 -5.30 -38.36 25.07
N ILE A 97 -4.32 -38.02 25.90
CA ILE A 97 -3.75 -36.66 25.95
C ILE A 97 -3.14 -36.28 24.59
N ARG A 98 -2.37 -37.16 23.95
CA ARG A 98 -1.81 -36.92 22.62
C ARG A 98 -2.91 -36.70 21.57
N THR A 99 -3.97 -37.48 21.63
CA THR A 99 -5.13 -37.37 20.72
C THR A 99 -5.89 -36.06 20.95
N MET A 100 -6.07 -35.65 22.20
CA MET A 100 -6.65 -34.36 22.56
C MET A 100 -5.81 -33.20 22.02
N ILE A 101 -4.49 -33.23 22.22
CA ILE A 101 -3.56 -32.23 21.67
C ILE A 101 -3.62 -32.19 20.15
N SER A 102 -3.66 -33.35 19.48
CA SER A 102 -3.81 -33.44 18.03
C SER A 102 -5.13 -32.81 17.55
N SER A 103 -6.21 -33.04 18.29
CA SER A 103 -7.53 -32.48 18.00
C SER A 103 -7.53 -30.96 18.14
N ILE A 104 -6.96 -30.42 19.22
CA ILE A 104 -6.80 -28.97 19.44
C ILE A 104 -5.98 -28.34 18.31
N ARG A 105 -4.83 -28.95 17.95
CA ARG A 105 -3.98 -28.46 16.85
C ARG A 105 -4.73 -28.42 15.53
N SER A 106 -5.55 -29.44 15.26
CA SER A 106 -6.33 -29.54 14.03
C SER A 106 -7.44 -28.49 13.97
N MET A 107 -8.13 -28.24 15.07
CA MET A 107 -9.12 -27.15 15.18
C MET A 107 -8.48 -25.78 14.94
N ILE A 108 -7.33 -25.50 15.58
CA ILE A 108 -6.60 -24.25 15.39
C ILE A 108 -6.18 -24.10 13.92
N THR A 109 -5.66 -25.16 13.31
CA THR A 109 -5.23 -25.14 11.90
C THR A 109 -6.40 -24.85 10.97
N SER A 110 -7.57 -25.45 11.21
CA SER A 110 -8.78 -25.20 10.43
C SER A 110 -9.27 -23.75 10.57
N ILE A 111 -9.28 -23.21 11.79
CA ILE A 111 -9.66 -21.80 12.03
C ILE A 111 -8.71 -20.87 11.28
N ILE A 112 -7.40 -21.09 11.41
CA ILE A 112 -6.38 -20.28 10.72
C ILE A 112 -6.58 -20.34 9.21
N GLN A 113 -6.75 -21.54 8.62
CA GLN A 113 -6.97 -21.71 7.19
C GLN A 113 -8.23 -20.98 6.69
N ASN A 114 -9.35 -21.10 7.41
CA ASN A 114 -10.60 -20.42 7.05
C ASN A 114 -10.44 -18.89 7.10
N VAL A 115 -9.79 -18.38 8.15
CA VAL A 115 -9.53 -16.95 8.32
C VAL A 115 -8.62 -16.43 7.21
N PHE A 116 -7.51 -17.11 6.90
CA PHE A 116 -6.63 -16.74 5.79
C PHE A 116 -7.35 -16.81 4.43
N GLY A 117 -8.25 -17.77 4.22
CA GLY A 117 -9.07 -17.86 3.02
C GLY A 117 -9.94 -16.63 2.80
N VAL A 118 -10.59 -16.13 3.87
CA VAL A 118 -11.37 -14.88 3.81
C VAL A 118 -10.48 -13.67 3.56
N PHE A 119 -9.33 -13.58 4.24
CA PHE A 119 -8.38 -12.47 4.06
C PHE A 119 -7.85 -12.39 2.62
N LEU A 120 -7.54 -13.52 1.98
CA LEU A 120 -7.08 -13.53 0.59
C LEU A 120 -8.14 -12.94 -0.36
N ASN A 121 -9.41 -13.33 -0.21
CA ASN A 121 -10.50 -12.76 -1.00
C ASN A 121 -10.67 -11.26 -0.76
N LEU A 122 -10.56 -10.83 0.51
CA LEU A 122 -10.65 -9.43 0.88
C LEU A 122 -9.49 -8.60 0.32
N ILE A 123 -8.26 -9.12 0.32
CA ILE A 123 -7.08 -8.46 -0.29
C ILE A 123 -7.31 -8.22 -1.79
N ILE A 124 -7.88 -9.19 -2.51
CA ILE A 124 -8.18 -9.05 -3.94
C ILE A 124 -9.17 -7.92 -4.18
N GLU A 125 -10.22 -7.80 -3.36
CA GLU A 125 -11.19 -6.70 -3.47
C GLU A 125 -10.55 -5.34 -3.16
N PHE A 126 -9.71 -5.24 -2.12
CA PHE A 126 -8.95 -4.02 -1.85
C PHE A 126 -7.98 -3.64 -2.98
N GLN A 127 -7.35 -4.63 -3.62
CA GLN A 127 -6.50 -4.40 -4.80
C GLN A 127 -7.30 -3.85 -5.97
N LYS A 128 -8.50 -4.40 -6.26
CA LYS A 128 -9.39 -3.87 -7.32
C LYS A 128 -9.78 -2.42 -7.06
N ILE A 129 -10.14 -2.08 -5.83
CA ILE A 129 -10.45 -0.69 -5.44
C ILE A 129 -9.25 0.22 -5.69
N THR A 130 -8.05 -0.22 -5.28
CA THR A 130 -6.81 0.56 -5.47
C THR A 130 -6.49 0.76 -6.96
N ILE A 131 -6.69 -0.27 -7.79
CA ILE A 131 -6.52 -0.17 -9.25
C ILE A 131 -7.52 0.83 -9.82
N GLY A 132 -8.78 0.77 -9.41
CA GLY A 132 -9.82 1.71 -9.83
C GLY A 132 -9.49 3.17 -9.45
N ILE A 133 -8.96 3.40 -8.26
CA ILE A 133 -8.51 4.73 -7.82
C ILE A 133 -7.35 5.22 -8.69
N LYS A 134 -6.34 4.38 -8.95
CA LYS A 134 -5.21 4.75 -9.81
C LYS A 134 -5.65 5.09 -11.24
N ASP A 135 -6.56 4.31 -11.81
CA ASP A 135 -7.14 4.57 -13.13
C ASP A 135 -7.91 5.90 -13.17
N LEU A 136 -8.74 6.16 -12.15
CA LEU A 136 -9.48 7.41 -12.04
C LEU A 136 -8.55 8.63 -11.97
N VAL A 137 -7.50 8.56 -11.15
CA VAL A 137 -6.49 9.63 -11.05
C VAL A 137 -5.77 9.83 -12.40
N GLY A 138 -5.41 8.75 -13.08
CA GLY A 138 -4.82 8.81 -14.42
C GLY A 138 -5.71 9.52 -15.44
N LYS A 139 -7.01 9.22 -15.44
CA LYS A 139 -8.00 9.89 -16.30
C LYS A 139 -8.16 11.37 -15.99
N ILE A 140 -8.20 11.74 -14.71
CA ILE A 140 -8.28 13.14 -14.27
C ILE A 140 -7.06 13.93 -14.77
N ILE A 141 -5.86 13.38 -14.59
CA ILE A 141 -4.62 14.00 -15.08
C ILE A 141 -4.67 14.15 -16.62
N GLY A 142 -5.12 13.12 -17.35
CA GLY A 142 -5.24 13.18 -18.81
C GLY A 142 -6.18 14.28 -19.30
N VAL A 143 -7.35 14.43 -18.66
CA VAL A 143 -8.30 15.52 -18.98
C VAL A 143 -7.70 16.88 -18.65
N MET A 144 -7.08 17.02 -17.48
CA MET A 144 -6.47 18.29 -17.05
C MET A 144 -5.37 18.75 -18.00
N VAL A 145 -4.47 17.84 -18.42
CA VAL A 145 -3.40 18.15 -19.37
C VAL A 145 -3.96 18.56 -20.72
N THR A 146 -5.01 17.90 -21.19
CA THR A 146 -5.67 18.25 -22.46
C THR A 146 -6.28 19.65 -22.39
N VAL A 147 -6.97 19.98 -21.30
CA VAL A 147 -7.52 21.33 -21.08
C VAL A 147 -6.40 22.37 -21.01
N MET A 148 -5.30 22.08 -20.33
CA MET A 148 -4.15 22.97 -20.26
C MET A 148 -3.60 23.29 -21.66
N TYR A 149 -3.41 22.28 -22.51
CA TYR A 149 -2.93 22.51 -23.89
C TYR A 149 -3.97 23.19 -24.79
N LEU A 150 -5.27 22.97 -24.58
CA LEU A 150 -6.32 23.71 -25.28
C LEU A 150 -6.31 25.19 -24.92
N ILE A 151 -6.17 25.51 -23.63
CA ILE A 151 -6.08 26.89 -23.17
C ILE A 151 -4.81 27.55 -23.74
N ASP A 152 -3.65 26.89 -23.64
CA ASP A 152 -2.39 27.40 -24.20
C ASP A 152 -2.49 27.63 -25.72
N GLY A 153 -3.10 26.69 -26.45
CA GLY A 153 -3.39 26.85 -27.87
C GLY A 153 -4.29 28.06 -28.15
N SER A 154 -5.37 28.23 -27.38
CA SER A 154 -6.29 29.36 -27.53
C SER A 154 -5.63 30.72 -27.25
N ILE A 155 -4.78 30.80 -26.21
CA ILE A 155 -4.04 32.02 -25.87
C ILE A 155 -3.08 32.37 -27.00
N LYS A 156 -2.32 31.39 -27.50
CA LYS A 156 -1.43 31.59 -28.65
C LYS A 156 -2.19 32.04 -29.88
N THR A 157 -3.35 31.45 -30.18
CA THR A 157 -4.21 31.90 -31.28
C THR A 157 -4.66 33.34 -31.08
N MET A 158 -5.13 33.73 -29.89
CA MET A 158 -5.53 35.12 -29.61
C MET A 158 -4.37 36.09 -29.76
N GLN A 159 -3.18 35.74 -29.27
CA GLN A 159 -1.97 36.55 -29.44
C GLN A 159 -1.61 36.69 -30.91
N SER A 160 -1.67 35.61 -31.70
CA SER A 160 -1.44 35.68 -33.15
C SER A 160 -2.49 36.53 -33.86
N THR A 161 -3.78 36.43 -33.50
CA THR A 161 -4.84 37.28 -34.07
C THR A 161 -4.66 38.75 -33.69
N TRP A 162 -4.25 39.03 -32.46
CA TRP A 162 -4.00 40.38 -31.96
C TRP A 162 -2.76 41.04 -32.60
N ASN A 163 -1.72 40.24 -32.84
CA ASN A 163 -0.52 40.69 -33.53
C ASN A 163 -0.71 40.72 -35.06
N GLY A 164 -1.74 40.06 -35.59
CA GLY A 164 -2.07 40.03 -37.01
C GLY A 164 -2.91 41.21 -37.50
N PRO A 165 -3.33 41.17 -38.78
CA PRO A 165 -4.06 42.26 -39.43
C PRO A 165 -5.35 42.71 -38.73
N PRO A 166 -6.19 41.81 -38.16
CA PRO A 166 -7.36 42.25 -37.41
C PRO A 166 -7.04 43.09 -36.17
N GLY A 167 -6.00 42.71 -35.41
CA GLY A 167 -5.59 43.47 -34.23
C GLY A 167 -4.91 44.80 -34.56
N GLN A 168 -4.19 44.88 -35.68
CA GLN A 168 -3.69 46.15 -36.23
C GLN A 168 -4.85 47.11 -36.52
N MET A 169 -5.90 46.64 -37.20
CA MET A 169 -7.08 47.45 -37.49
C MET A 169 -7.78 47.98 -36.23
N VAL A 170 -7.78 47.22 -35.13
CA VAL A 170 -8.34 47.69 -33.85
C VAL A 170 -7.47 48.77 -33.21
N ARG A 171 -6.13 48.61 -33.20
CA ARG A 171 -5.21 49.65 -32.71
C ARG A 171 -5.27 50.94 -33.53
N ALA A 172 -5.46 50.79 -34.84
CA ALA A 172 -5.68 51.88 -35.79
C ALA A 172 -6.88 52.79 -35.44
N LEU A 173 -7.87 52.27 -34.72
CA LEU A 173 -9.02 53.05 -34.24
C LEU A 173 -8.76 53.79 -32.92
N GLY A 174 -7.58 53.62 -32.31
CA GLY A 174 -7.29 54.01 -30.93
C GLY A 174 -6.15 55.01 -30.76
N GLY A 175 -6.18 56.15 -31.45
CA GLY A 175 -5.43 57.33 -31.00
C GLY A 175 -4.06 57.60 -31.65
N ASN A 176 -3.82 57.25 -32.92
CA ASN A 176 -2.59 57.67 -33.64
C ASN A 176 -2.85 58.87 -34.57
N CYS A 177 -3.29 60.01 -34.02
CA CYS A 177 -3.77 61.14 -34.81
C CYS A 177 -3.47 62.53 -34.22
N PHE A 178 -3.74 63.57 -35.00
CA PHE A 178 -3.60 64.97 -34.62
C PHE A 178 -4.96 65.67 -34.52
N LEU A 179 -4.98 66.82 -33.86
CA LEU A 179 -6.12 67.74 -33.94
C LEU A 179 -6.26 68.24 -35.39
N PRO A 180 -7.48 68.32 -35.95
CA PRO A 180 -7.72 68.81 -37.32
C PRO A 180 -7.06 70.17 -37.64
N GLU A 181 -7.00 71.06 -36.65
CA GLU A 181 -6.44 72.41 -36.78
C GLU A 181 -4.92 72.49 -36.56
N THR A 182 -4.25 71.38 -36.24
CA THR A 182 -2.78 71.37 -36.07
C THR A 182 -2.12 71.81 -37.37
N LYS A 183 -1.25 72.83 -37.29
CA LYS A 183 -0.62 73.46 -38.46
C LYS A 183 0.55 72.63 -38.97
N ILE A 184 0.64 72.52 -40.30
CA ILE A 184 1.73 71.87 -41.02
C ILE A 184 2.30 72.83 -42.07
N LYS A 185 3.62 72.82 -42.20
CA LYS A 185 4.35 73.60 -43.20
C LYS A 185 4.72 72.74 -44.40
N LEU A 186 4.35 73.19 -45.59
CA LEU A 186 4.71 72.57 -46.86
C LEU A 186 6.08 73.07 -47.34
N LYS A 187 6.72 72.30 -48.22
CA LYS A 187 8.03 72.63 -48.82
C LYS A 187 8.04 73.96 -49.57
N ASN A 188 6.89 74.39 -50.10
CA ASN A 188 6.73 75.68 -50.77
C ASN A 188 6.60 76.87 -49.80
N GLY A 189 6.62 76.63 -48.48
CA GLY A 189 6.49 77.65 -47.44
C GLY A 189 5.05 77.92 -46.99
N THR A 190 4.04 77.35 -47.65
CA THR A 190 2.63 77.48 -47.27
C THR A 190 2.37 76.73 -45.98
N VAL A 191 1.58 77.33 -45.08
CA VAL A 191 1.13 76.70 -43.83
C VAL A 191 -0.36 76.37 -43.97
N VAL A 192 -0.70 75.11 -43.76
CA VAL A 192 -2.08 74.60 -43.84
C VAL A 192 -2.43 73.84 -42.56
N ALA A 193 -3.71 73.72 -42.23
CA ALA A 193 -4.14 72.83 -41.16
C ALA A 193 -4.07 71.37 -41.62
N MET A 194 -3.89 70.44 -40.67
CA MET A 194 -3.84 68.99 -40.93
C MET A 194 -5.05 68.50 -41.75
N LYS A 195 -6.24 69.02 -41.44
CA LYS A 195 -7.49 68.69 -42.15
C LYS A 195 -7.55 69.18 -43.60
N ASP A 196 -6.74 70.17 -43.97
CA ASP A 196 -6.77 70.85 -45.26
C ASP A 196 -5.64 70.38 -46.20
N LEU A 197 -4.86 69.38 -45.78
CA LEU A 197 -3.86 68.73 -46.62
C LEU A 197 -4.48 67.98 -47.79
N ASN A 198 -3.78 67.95 -48.91
CA ASN A 198 -4.15 67.21 -50.11
C ASN A 198 -3.16 66.08 -50.41
N LEU A 199 -3.65 65.05 -51.08
CA LEU A 199 -2.80 63.96 -51.57
C LEU A 199 -1.74 64.51 -52.53
N GLY A 200 -0.49 64.11 -52.30
CA GLY A 200 0.65 64.59 -53.06
C GLY A 200 1.29 65.89 -52.56
N ASP A 201 0.75 66.51 -51.51
CA ASP A 201 1.42 67.62 -50.84
C ASP A 201 2.78 67.17 -50.30
N ILE A 202 3.77 68.07 -50.33
CA ILE A 202 5.14 67.80 -49.87
C ILE A 202 5.40 68.62 -48.61
N LEU A 203 5.66 67.93 -47.50
CA LEU A 203 5.98 68.52 -46.20
C LEU A 203 7.35 69.22 -46.22
N GLU A 204 7.64 70.08 -45.24
CA GLU A 204 8.89 70.84 -45.17
C GLU A 204 10.17 69.97 -45.17
N ASN A 205 10.09 68.74 -44.68
CA ASN A 205 11.20 67.77 -44.69
C ASN A 205 11.33 66.99 -46.00
N GLY A 206 10.45 67.24 -46.98
CA GLY A 206 10.43 66.56 -48.28
C GLY A 206 9.54 65.32 -48.36
N SER A 207 8.87 64.92 -47.27
CA SER A 207 7.95 63.76 -47.28
C SER A 207 6.68 64.07 -48.06
N ARG A 208 6.21 63.12 -48.87
CA ARG A 208 4.99 63.26 -49.68
C ARG A 208 3.80 62.65 -48.93
N VAL A 209 2.66 63.33 -48.92
CA VAL A 209 1.41 62.82 -48.34
C VAL A 209 0.75 61.80 -49.29
N ASP A 210 0.64 60.56 -48.84
CA ASP A 210 0.11 59.42 -49.61
C ASP A 210 -1.31 59.03 -49.21
N VAL A 211 -1.67 59.22 -47.93
CA VAL A 211 -3.02 58.95 -47.40
C VAL A 211 -3.45 60.07 -46.45
N LEU A 212 -4.74 60.43 -46.51
CA LEU A 212 -5.42 61.33 -45.58
C LEU A 212 -6.49 60.53 -44.83
N MET A 213 -6.51 60.64 -43.51
CA MET A 213 -7.45 59.91 -42.66
C MET A 213 -8.28 60.85 -41.80
N LYS A 214 -9.57 60.53 -41.73
CA LYS A 214 -10.56 61.18 -40.86
C LYS A 214 -11.17 60.11 -39.96
N ILE A 215 -10.90 60.19 -38.66
CA ILE A 215 -11.21 59.14 -37.69
C ILE A 215 -12.15 59.69 -36.62
N ASP A 216 -13.25 59.00 -36.32
CA ASP A 216 -14.22 59.40 -35.30
C ASP A 216 -13.62 59.26 -33.89
N ASN A 217 -13.72 60.31 -33.06
CA ASN A 217 -13.27 60.26 -31.67
C ASN A 217 -14.38 59.73 -30.75
N LYS A 218 -14.83 58.51 -31.02
CA LYS A 218 -15.94 57.88 -30.31
C LYS A 218 -15.72 57.74 -28.80
N PHE A 219 -14.46 57.65 -28.39
CA PHE A 219 -14.06 57.42 -26.99
C PHE A 219 -13.71 58.71 -26.24
N ASN A 220 -13.89 59.89 -26.83
CA ASN A 220 -13.55 61.18 -26.24
C ASN A 220 -12.10 61.23 -25.71
N GLU A 221 -11.16 60.69 -26.51
CA GLU A 221 -9.75 60.75 -26.18
C GLU A 221 -9.31 62.21 -26.11
N LYS A 222 -8.47 62.51 -25.12
CA LYS A 222 -7.91 63.84 -24.89
C LYS A 222 -6.61 63.98 -25.64
N TYR A 223 -6.37 65.16 -26.19
CA TYR A 223 -5.08 65.49 -26.77
C TYR A 223 -4.03 65.80 -25.71
N TYR A 224 -2.78 65.55 -26.07
CA TYR A 224 -1.59 66.12 -25.46
C TYR A 224 -1.18 67.36 -26.25
N ILE A 225 -0.59 68.32 -25.55
CA ILE A 225 -0.05 69.55 -26.13
C ILE A 225 1.47 69.54 -26.03
N ILE A 226 2.14 69.93 -27.11
CA ILE A 226 3.55 70.28 -27.10
C ILE A 226 3.63 71.78 -27.36
N HIS A 227 3.96 72.54 -26.30
CA HIS A 227 3.73 73.98 -26.26
C HIS A 227 4.77 74.75 -27.08
N LYS A 228 4.31 75.60 -28.02
CA LYS A 228 5.16 76.46 -28.87
C LYS A 228 6.28 75.77 -29.66
N LYS A 229 6.12 74.48 -29.96
CA LYS A 229 7.11 73.69 -30.74
C LYS A 229 6.65 73.37 -32.16
N GLY A 230 5.46 73.82 -32.54
CA GLY A 230 4.90 73.67 -33.88
C GLY A 230 5.36 74.75 -34.85
N VAL A 231 4.70 74.79 -36.01
CA VAL A 231 4.97 75.78 -37.06
C VAL A 231 4.71 77.19 -36.54
N ASP A 232 5.65 78.11 -36.72
CA ASP A 232 5.55 79.52 -36.29
C ASP A 232 5.21 79.67 -34.78
N GLU A 233 5.88 78.89 -33.92
CA GLU A 233 5.67 78.86 -32.46
C GLU A 233 4.23 78.48 -32.03
N SER A 234 3.50 77.76 -32.89
CA SER A 234 2.17 77.24 -32.54
C SER A 234 2.25 75.99 -31.66
N ASP A 235 1.14 75.69 -31.00
CA ASP A 235 0.97 74.48 -30.21
C ASP A 235 0.64 73.27 -31.10
N ILE A 236 1.22 72.11 -30.79
CA ILE A 236 0.90 70.85 -31.46
C ILE A 236 -0.07 70.08 -30.57
N TYR A 237 -1.26 69.77 -31.10
CA TYR A 237 -2.23 68.91 -30.43
C TYR A 237 -2.24 67.53 -31.10
N VAL A 238 -1.92 66.51 -30.32
CA VAL A 238 -1.68 65.15 -30.78
C VAL A 238 -2.14 64.16 -29.71
N THR A 239 -2.65 63.00 -30.12
CA THR A 239 -3.14 61.96 -29.20
C THR A 239 -1.98 61.27 -28.48
N GLY A 240 -2.27 60.66 -27.33
CA GLY A 240 -1.23 60.17 -26.41
C GLY A 240 -0.40 59.01 -26.94
N THR A 241 -1.00 58.15 -27.77
CA THR A 241 -0.33 56.95 -28.32
C THR A 241 0.41 57.22 -29.63
N HIS A 242 0.30 58.44 -30.19
CA HIS A 242 1.04 58.79 -31.40
C HIS A 242 2.55 58.75 -31.13
N MET A 243 3.34 58.31 -32.11
CA MET A 243 4.78 58.14 -31.93
C MET A 243 5.55 59.42 -32.31
N ILE A 244 6.37 59.93 -31.38
CA ILE A 244 7.23 61.11 -31.56
C ILE A 244 8.70 60.72 -31.37
N PHE A 245 9.59 61.24 -32.21
CA PHE A 245 11.03 61.02 -32.07
C PHE A 245 11.57 61.80 -30.87
N SER A 246 12.16 61.11 -29.90
CA SER A 246 12.81 61.74 -28.76
C SER A 246 14.34 61.67 -28.91
N GLU A 247 14.98 62.83 -28.98
CA GLU A 247 16.44 62.94 -29.08
C GLU A 247 17.15 62.39 -27.84
N SER A 248 16.54 62.54 -26.66
CA SER A 248 17.11 62.11 -25.37
C SER A 248 17.38 60.60 -25.29
N VAL A 249 16.53 59.79 -25.93
CA VAL A 249 16.59 58.33 -25.94
C VAL A 249 16.91 57.77 -27.34
N ASN A 250 17.08 58.64 -28.32
CA ASN A 250 17.37 58.33 -29.72
C ASN A 250 16.41 57.26 -30.31
N LYS A 251 15.12 57.36 -30.00
CA LYS A 251 14.07 56.45 -30.49
C LYS A 251 12.71 57.13 -30.52
N TYR A 252 11.78 56.56 -31.29
CA TYR A 252 10.38 56.95 -31.22
C TYR A 252 9.76 56.45 -29.90
N VAL A 253 9.01 57.32 -29.24
CA VAL A 253 8.26 57.05 -28.01
C VAL A 253 6.82 57.53 -28.20
N GLU A 254 5.88 56.99 -27.41
CA GLU A 254 4.52 57.53 -27.39
C GLU A 254 4.55 58.98 -26.87
N VAL A 255 3.74 59.86 -27.45
CA VAL A 255 3.65 61.28 -27.07
C VAL A 255 3.38 61.44 -25.58
N LYS A 256 2.54 60.60 -24.98
CA LYS A 256 2.24 60.66 -23.54
C LYS A 256 3.47 60.49 -22.65
N ASP A 257 4.52 59.85 -23.15
CA ASP A 257 5.78 59.58 -22.46
C ASP A 257 6.89 60.58 -22.83
N HIS A 258 6.62 61.53 -23.74
CA HIS A 258 7.57 62.54 -24.17
C HIS A 258 7.65 63.70 -23.17
N PRO A 259 8.85 64.19 -22.78
CA PRO A 259 9.00 65.22 -21.75
C PRO A 259 8.33 66.56 -22.08
N ASP A 260 8.24 66.91 -23.37
CA ASP A 260 7.61 68.15 -23.83
C ASP A 260 6.08 68.07 -23.94
N ALA A 261 5.50 66.88 -23.76
CA ALA A 261 4.07 66.65 -23.93
C ALA A 261 3.31 66.77 -22.60
N ILE A 262 2.25 67.57 -22.59
CA ILE A 262 1.40 67.79 -21.41
C ILE A 262 -0.03 67.36 -21.75
N GLN A 263 -0.65 66.55 -20.90
CA GLN A 263 -2.03 66.13 -21.12
C GLN A 263 -2.99 67.33 -20.99
N THR A 264 -3.90 67.49 -21.96
CA THR A 264 -4.87 68.58 -21.95
C THR A 264 -6.29 68.10 -21.60
N LYS A 265 -7.23 69.05 -21.52
CA LYS A 265 -8.68 68.78 -21.49
C LYS A 265 -9.33 68.91 -22.87
N VAL A 266 -8.55 69.21 -23.91
CA VAL A 266 -9.06 69.41 -25.27
C VAL A 266 -9.48 68.06 -25.85
N ILE A 267 -10.69 68.02 -26.38
CA ILE A 267 -11.31 66.88 -27.04
C ILE A 267 -12.00 67.46 -28.28
N ASP A 268 -11.87 66.77 -29.41
CA ASP A 268 -12.63 67.06 -30.62
C ASP A 268 -13.46 65.82 -31.00
N THR A 269 -14.46 66.01 -31.83
CA THR A 269 -15.37 64.97 -32.34
C THR A 269 -14.69 63.99 -33.29
N TRP A 270 -13.59 64.40 -33.94
CA TRP A 270 -12.85 63.56 -34.87
C TRP A 270 -11.37 63.96 -34.90
N PHE A 271 -10.52 63.02 -35.33
CA PHE A 271 -9.10 63.20 -35.49
C PHE A 271 -8.67 63.22 -36.97
N SER A 272 -7.61 63.95 -37.26
CA SER A 272 -6.97 63.98 -38.58
C SER A 272 -5.60 63.31 -38.51
N SER A 273 -5.28 62.44 -39.47
CA SER A 273 -3.95 61.82 -39.56
C SER A 273 -3.58 61.59 -41.02
N ILE A 274 -2.29 61.35 -41.28
CA ILE A 274 -1.75 61.17 -42.62
C ILE A 274 -0.76 60.00 -42.65
N ILE A 275 -0.54 59.44 -43.84
CA ILE A 275 0.56 58.51 -44.14
C ILE A 275 1.45 59.21 -45.18
N THR A 276 2.76 59.18 -44.97
CA THR A 276 3.75 59.74 -45.88
C THR A 276 4.65 58.66 -46.47
N ASP A 277 5.23 58.95 -47.63
CA ASP A 277 6.09 58.03 -48.38
C ASP A 277 7.33 57.50 -47.62
N ASN A 278 7.71 58.16 -46.53
CA ASN A 278 8.89 57.84 -45.72
C ASN A 278 8.59 57.67 -44.22
N HIS A 279 7.31 57.57 -43.86
CA HIS A 279 6.80 57.44 -42.49
C HIS A 279 7.09 58.59 -41.54
N LYS A 280 7.45 59.78 -42.06
CA LYS A 280 7.82 60.93 -41.23
C LYS A 280 6.87 62.09 -41.47
N ILE A 281 6.37 62.64 -40.37
CA ILE A 281 5.58 63.86 -40.33
C ILE A 281 6.37 64.90 -39.53
N LYS A 282 6.94 65.88 -40.22
CA LYS A 282 7.67 66.96 -39.54
C LYS A 282 6.74 68.13 -39.22
N ILE A 283 6.69 68.51 -37.95
CA ILE A 283 5.91 69.65 -37.45
C ILE A 283 6.80 70.47 -36.53
N GLY A 284 7.23 71.64 -37.01
CA GLY A 284 8.17 72.50 -36.28
C GLY A 284 9.49 71.79 -35.99
N GLU A 285 9.86 71.70 -34.71
CA GLU A 285 11.11 71.07 -34.28
C GLU A 285 11.01 69.54 -34.17
N HIS A 286 9.79 68.98 -34.10
CA HIS A 286 9.58 67.57 -33.85
C HIS A 286 9.28 66.77 -35.13
N VAL A 287 9.69 65.50 -35.10
CA VAL A 287 9.35 64.51 -36.12
C VAL A 287 8.47 63.45 -35.48
N PHE A 288 7.29 63.29 -36.04
CA PHE A 288 6.34 62.24 -35.68
C PHE A 288 6.46 61.11 -36.69
N TRP A 289 6.24 59.90 -36.22
CA TRP A 289 6.01 58.78 -37.12
C TRP A 289 4.60 58.89 -37.69
N ASP A 290 4.42 58.54 -38.95
CA ASP A 290 3.08 58.49 -39.50
C ASP A 290 2.26 57.33 -38.93
N TRP A 291 1.04 57.14 -39.42
CA TRP A 291 0.14 56.14 -38.85
C TRP A 291 0.63 54.68 -39.01
N GLU A 292 1.55 54.40 -39.94
CA GLU A 292 2.04 53.05 -40.22
C GLU A 292 3.25 52.71 -39.32
N ASP A 293 2.99 52.32 -38.07
CA ASP A 293 3.99 52.08 -37.02
C ASP A 293 4.63 50.67 -37.02
N ASP A 294 4.31 49.83 -38.00
CA ASP A 294 4.74 48.42 -38.07
C ASP A 294 6.27 48.24 -38.10
N ILE A 295 7.03 49.27 -38.49
CA ILE A 295 8.50 49.25 -38.60
C ILE A 295 9.18 49.68 -37.29
N LEU A 296 8.44 50.25 -36.33
CA LEU A 296 9.01 50.81 -35.09
C LEU A 296 9.18 49.80 -33.93
N LYS A 297 8.91 48.51 -34.16
CA LYS A 297 9.03 47.44 -33.15
C LYS A 297 10.23 46.53 -33.35
#